data_AF-A0A945M7V0-F1
#
_entry.id   AF-A0A945M7V0-F1
#
_cell.length_a   1.000
_cell.length_b   1.000
_cell.length_c   1.000
_cell.angle_alpha   90.00
_cell.angle_beta   90.00
_cell.angle_gamma   90.00
#
_symmetry.space_group_name_H-M   'P 1'
#
loop_
_entity.id
_entity.type
_entity.pdbx_description
1 polymer ?
#
loop_
_entity_poly.entity_id
_entity_poly.type
_entity_poly.pdbx_seq_one_letter_code
_entity_poly.pdbx_strand_id
1 'polypeptide(L)'
;RAFRQALELEDAAYEVFFLSAADSNAPGDTLDVLTERFGAPPHLRKPHLYEDNPRASAIDIERARRVLGWEPTSNWQDILAGQKS
;
A
#
# COMPACT_ATOMS: atom_id res chain seq x y z
N ARG A 1 -2.80 -12.73 7.96
CA ARG A 1 -2.15 -12.50 9.28
C ARG A 1 -2.74 -11.29 9.99
N ALA A 2 -2.86 -10.14 9.32
CA ALA A 2 -3.43 -8.92 9.92
C ALA A 2 -4.77 -9.08 10.66
N PHE A 3 -5.71 -9.88 10.15
CA PHE A 3 -6.99 -10.10 10.84
C PHE A 3 -6.82 -10.69 12.25
N ARG A 4 -5.92 -11.68 12.40
CA ARG A 4 -5.59 -12.25 13.71
C ARG A 4 -4.92 -11.20 14.60
N GLN A 5 -3.95 -10.47 14.06
CA GLN A 5 -3.24 -9.41 14.79
C GLN A 5 -4.20 -8.32 15.29
N ALA A 6 -5.26 -8.01 14.54
CA ALA A 6 -6.30 -7.08 14.99
C ALA A 6 -7.16 -7.63 16.14
N LEU A 7 -7.44 -8.94 16.16
CA LEU A 7 -8.19 -9.58 17.24
C LEU A 7 -7.35 -9.74 18.52
N GLU A 8 -6.03 -9.79 18.38
CA GLU A 8 -5.06 -9.94 19.48
C GLU A 8 -4.62 -8.59 20.07
N LEU A 9 -5.13 -7.45 19.54
CA LEU A 9 -4.78 -6.12 20.04
C LEU A 9 -5.49 -5.86 21.38
N GLU A 10 -4.71 -5.71 22.45
CA GLU A 10 -5.23 -5.35 23.78
C GLU A 10 -5.67 -3.87 23.81
N ASP A 11 -6.73 -3.58 24.58
CA ASP A 11 -7.29 -2.24 24.79
C ASP A 11 -7.62 -1.47 23.49
N ALA A 12 -8.02 -2.18 22.44
CA ALA A 12 -8.36 -1.59 21.15
C ALA A 12 -9.73 -0.89 21.19
N ALA A 13 -9.76 0.40 20.82
CA ALA A 13 -10.98 1.07 20.39
C ALA A 13 -11.40 0.60 18.98
N TYR A 14 -12.61 0.96 18.54
CA TYR A 14 -12.99 0.76 17.14
C TYR A 14 -12.02 1.48 16.21
N GLU A 15 -11.41 0.73 15.30
CA GLU A 15 -10.35 1.21 14.41
C GLU A 15 -10.51 0.63 13.00
N VAL A 16 -10.01 1.34 12.00
CA VAL A 16 -10.02 0.92 10.60
C VAL A 16 -8.59 0.84 10.08
N PHE A 17 -8.24 -0.30 9.49
CA PHE A 17 -6.92 -0.56 8.92
C PHE A 17 -7.05 -0.90 7.43
N PHE A 18 -6.19 -0.30 6.61
CA PHE A 18 -6.04 -0.70 5.21
C PHE A 18 -4.93 -1.74 5.09
N LEU A 19 -5.24 -2.83 4.39
CA LEU A 19 -4.31 -3.93 4.10
C LEU A 19 -4.16 -4.01 2.58
N SER A 20 -2.95 -3.75 2.09
CA SER A 20 -2.61 -3.76 0.67
C SER A 20 -1.13 -4.10 0.50
N ALA A 21 -0.72 -4.45 -0.72
CA ALA A 21 0.70 -4.48 -1.05
C ALA A 21 1.33 -3.09 -0.82
N ALA A 22 2.61 -3.07 -0.46
CA ALA A 22 3.36 -1.83 -0.25
C ALA A 22 3.67 -1.10 -1.57
N ASP A 23 3.61 -1.82 -2.69
CA ASP A 23 3.78 -1.32 -4.05
C ASP A 23 2.46 -1.34 -4.84
N SER A 24 2.51 -0.76 -6.03
CA SER A 24 1.41 -0.64 -6.97
C SER A 24 1.49 -1.71 -8.05
N ASN A 25 0.32 -2.16 -8.53
CA ASN A 25 0.20 -2.99 -9.73
C ASN A 25 0.13 -2.18 -11.02
N ALA A 26 0.31 -0.86 -10.93
CA ALA A 26 0.35 0.03 -12.08
C ALA A 26 1.43 -0.41 -13.08
N PRO A 27 1.19 -0.24 -14.40
CA PRO A 27 2.17 -0.57 -15.42
C PRO A 27 3.41 0.33 -15.39
N GLY A 28 3.33 1.49 -14.73
CA GLY A 28 4.37 2.51 -14.60
C GLY A 28 4.43 3.08 -13.18
N ASP A 29 4.95 4.31 -13.06
CA ASP A 29 5.00 5.03 -11.80
C ASP A 29 3.58 5.36 -11.32
N THR A 30 3.37 5.22 -10.01
CA THR A 30 2.01 5.26 -9.45
C THR A 30 1.35 6.61 -9.70
N LEU A 31 2.09 7.71 -9.52
CA LEU A 31 1.54 9.05 -9.68
C LEU A 31 1.21 9.39 -11.13
N ASP A 32 2.01 8.93 -12.07
CA ASP A 32 1.76 9.13 -13.51
C ASP A 32 0.48 8.42 -13.93
N VAL A 33 0.34 7.15 -13.54
CA VAL A 33 -0.85 6.35 -13.86
C VAL A 33 -2.11 6.92 -13.19
N LEU A 34 -2.00 7.42 -11.95
CA LEU A 34 -3.12 8.10 -11.29
C LEU A 34 -3.47 9.42 -12.00
N THR A 35 -2.47 10.20 -12.41
CA THR A 35 -2.67 11.47 -13.11
C THR A 35 -3.35 11.25 -14.46
N GLU A 36 -2.89 10.27 -15.24
CA GLU A 36 -3.51 9.89 -16.52
C GLU A 36 -4.96 9.43 -16.32
N ARG A 37 -5.21 8.58 -15.31
CA ARG A 37 -6.54 8.02 -15.06
C ARG A 37 -7.55 9.04 -14.56
N PHE A 38 -7.13 10.00 -13.72
CA PHE A 38 -8.02 10.95 -13.06
C PHE A 38 -7.95 12.38 -13.62
N GLY A 39 -7.06 12.63 -14.60
CA GLY A 39 -6.92 13.90 -15.30
C GLY A 39 -6.17 14.99 -14.53
N ALA A 40 -5.69 14.71 -13.31
CA ALA A 40 -4.91 15.63 -12.49
C ALA A 40 -4.07 14.86 -11.46
N PRO A 41 -2.91 15.41 -11.03
CA PRO A 41 -2.12 14.78 -9.99
C PRO A 41 -2.87 14.79 -8.64
N PRO A 42 -2.83 13.69 -7.88
CA PRO A 42 -3.44 13.65 -6.56
C PRO A 42 -2.71 14.58 -5.59
N HIS A 43 -3.42 15.08 -4.58
CA HIS A 43 -2.77 15.78 -3.48
C HIS A 43 -1.95 14.80 -2.63
N LEU A 44 -0.64 15.04 -2.53
CA LEU A 44 0.29 14.17 -1.82
C LEU A 44 0.43 14.58 -0.36
N ARG A 45 0.01 13.70 0.57
CA ARG A 45 0.27 13.87 2.01
C ARG A 45 1.71 13.52 2.41
N LYS A 46 2.34 12.62 1.67
CA LYS A 46 3.66 12.04 1.96
C LYS A 46 4.47 11.93 0.64
N PRO A 47 4.98 13.05 0.08
CA PRO A 47 5.63 13.06 -1.23
C PRO A 47 6.88 12.17 -1.29
N HIS A 48 7.69 12.14 -0.23
CA HIS A 48 8.90 11.31 -0.12
C HIS A 48 8.67 9.82 -0.44
N LEU A 49 7.47 9.27 -0.16
CA LEU A 49 7.17 7.86 -0.47
C LEU A 49 7.31 7.55 -1.96
N TYR A 50 6.93 8.50 -2.82
CA TYR A 50 6.98 8.35 -4.28
C TYR A 50 8.32 8.79 -4.86
N GLU A 51 9.08 9.62 -4.14
CA GLU A 51 10.47 9.97 -4.48
C GLU A 51 11.40 8.78 -4.25
N ASP A 52 11.28 8.13 -3.09
CA ASP A 52 12.09 6.96 -2.71
C ASP A 52 11.68 5.69 -3.48
N ASN A 53 10.37 5.56 -3.77
CA ASN A 53 9.81 4.46 -4.52
C ASN A 53 8.69 4.94 -5.46
N PRO A 54 8.99 5.21 -6.74
CA PRO A 54 7.99 5.65 -7.72
C PRO A 54 6.80 4.70 -7.90
N ARG A 55 6.97 3.43 -7.53
CA ARG A 55 5.93 2.38 -7.56
C ARG A 55 5.27 2.15 -6.20
N ALA A 56 5.44 3.03 -5.22
CA ALA A 56 4.76 2.95 -3.93
C ALA A 56 3.23 2.87 -4.12
N SER A 57 2.58 2.10 -3.24
CA SER A 57 1.12 1.94 -3.26
C SER A 57 0.40 3.27 -3.06
N ALA A 58 -0.75 3.44 -3.71
CA ALA A 58 -1.65 4.55 -3.43
C ALA A 58 -2.44 4.36 -2.12
N ILE A 59 -2.41 3.16 -1.54
CA ILE A 59 -3.13 2.80 -0.31
C ILE A 59 -2.18 2.92 0.88
N ASP A 60 -2.54 3.76 1.85
CA ASP A 60 -1.74 4.01 3.06
C ASP A 60 -1.89 2.87 4.07
N ILE A 61 -0.89 2.00 4.14
CA ILE A 61 -0.85 0.85 5.05
C ILE A 61 -0.08 1.13 6.35
N GLU A 62 0.45 2.34 6.54
CA GLU A 62 1.33 2.67 7.67
C GLU A 62 0.66 2.46 9.04
N ARG A 63 -0.66 2.66 9.12
CA ARG A 63 -1.40 2.40 10.37
C ARG A 63 -1.40 0.91 10.69
N ALA A 64 -1.63 0.05 9.71
CA ALA A 64 -1.62 -1.41 9.91
C ALA A 64 -0.23 -1.90 10.34
N ARG A 65 0.84 -1.33 9.75
CA ARG A 65 2.22 -1.59 10.18
C ARG A 65 2.46 -1.19 11.62
N ARG A 66 2.19 0.06 11.94
CA ARG A 66 2.52 0.65 13.25
C ARG A 66 1.69 0.06 14.39
N VAL A 67 0.40 -0.19 14.17
CA VAL A 67 -0.53 -0.60 15.23
C VAL A 67 -0.65 -2.10 15.33
N LEU A 68 -0.74 -2.82 14.20
CA LEU A 68 -0.92 -4.27 14.22
C LEU A 68 0.41 -5.03 14.14
N GLY A 69 1.53 -4.35 13.89
CA GLY A 69 2.79 -5.01 13.54
C GLY A 69 2.67 -5.83 12.25
N TRP A 70 1.75 -5.47 11.37
CA TRP A 70 1.47 -6.22 10.16
C TRP A 70 2.32 -5.72 9.00
N GLU A 71 2.93 -6.64 8.26
CA GLU A 71 3.62 -6.33 7.00
C GLU A 71 3.06 -7.15 5.83
N PRO A 72 2.99 -6.56 4.62
CA PRO A 72 2.66 -7.31 3.42
C PRO A 72 3.76 -8.32 3.12
N THR A 73 3.35 -9.53 2.71
CA THR A 73 4.27 -10.65 2.46
C THR A 73 4.56 -10.86 0.98
N SER A 74 4.05 -9.98 0.12
CA SER A 74 4.15 -10.06 -1.33
C SER A 74 4.11 -8.64 -1.91
N ASN A 75 4.81 -8.44 -3.03
CA ASN A 75 4.73 -7.23 -3.84
C ASN A 75 4.14 -7.58 -5.22
N TRP A 76 3.59 -6.58 -5.91
CA TRP A 76 2.98 -6.78 -7.23
C TRP A 76 4.00 -7.09 -8.32
N GLN A 77 5.23 -6.58 -8.21
CA GLN A 77 6.28 -6.85 -9.19
C GLN A 77 6.58 -8.35 -9.32
N ASP A 78 6.72 -9.05 -8.19
CA ASP A 78 6.98 -10.48 -8.13
C ASP A 78 5.78 -11.28 -8.67
N ILE A 79 4.56 -10.85 -8.33
CA ILE A 79 3.33 -11.51 -8.81
C ILE A 79 3.21 -11.38 -10.33
N LEU A 80 3.43 -10.18 -10.87
CA LEU A 80 3.35 -9.93 -12.31
C LEU A 80 4.46 -10.63 -13.08
N ALA A 81 5.67 -10.73 -12.51
CA ALA A 81 6.76 -11.51 -13.08
C ALA A 81 6.43 -13.01 -13.14
N GLY A 82 5.81 -13.55 -12.09
CA GLY A 82 5.37 -14.96 -12.01
C GLY A 82 4.20 -15.32 -12.93
N GLN A 83 3.44 -14.34 -13.45
CA GLN A 83 2.35 -14.57 -14.39
C GLN A 83 2.79 -14.74 -15.84
N LYS A 84 4.07 -14.51 -16.19
CA LYS A 84 4.62 -14.73 -17.54
C LYS A 84 4.88 -16.22 -17.86
N SER A 85 3.94 -17.11 -17.56
CA SER A 85 4.01 -18.53 -17.94
C SER A 85 3.28 -18.83 -19.23
#